data_AF-A0A7C3DYN1-F1
#
_entry.id   AF-A0A7C3DYN1-F1
#
_cell.length_a   1.000
_cell.length_b   1.000
_cell.length_c   1.000
_cell.angle_alpha   90.00
_cell.angle_beta   90.00
_cell.angle_gamma   90.00
#
_symmetry.space_group_name_H-M   'P 1'
#
loop_
_entity.id
_entity.type
_entity.pdbx_description
1 polymer ?
#
loop_
_entity_poly.entity_id
_entity_poly.type
_entity_poly.pdbx_seq_one_letter_code
_entity_poly.pdbx_strand_id
1 'polypeptide(L)'
;MNKLLILILAFPVLFGSEVPAQNISLQDRIIAEHIYNFGIYVNWKKSKGLGDFETDKFRIGVFSSDTTMYYILSRLCKWRMLKWKKIEVIRFTVPGELKYVQVLYVGRDRKDMVSEIDQAIRNWPTLLITDSCYNYPNVMINFFPRNALKKVEINKQNIEKRGMKVSPLLFTIAKKYEEDWELMFRESEEQLDLEKEMVLMQQKILDEKSREIKMKEIQISGLSQDIAEKEK
;
A
#
# COMPACT_ATOMS: atom_id res chain seq x y z
N MET A 1 42.58 6.36 -48.28
CA MET A 1 41.21 5.92 -48.63
C MET A 1 40.89 4.64 -47.86
N ASN A 2 40.34 4.74 -46.65
CA ASN A 2 39.79 3.58 -45.94
C ASN A 2 38.32 3.87 -45.62
N LYS A 3 37.46 2.98 -46.13
CA LYS A 3 36.01 3.00 -46.03
C LYS A 3 35.62 2.68 -44.58
N LEU A 4 34.96 3.62 -43.89
CA LEU A 4 34.31 3.32 -42.61
C LEU A 4 32.81 3.11 -42.90
N LEU A 5 32.39 1.84 -42.95
CA LEU A 5 30.98 1.46 -42.97
C LEU A 5 30.39 1.73 -41.58
N ILE A 6 29.48 2.70 -41.47
CA ILE A 6 28.67 2.90 -40.28
C ILE A 6 27.48 1.93 -40.38
N LEU A 7 27.52 0.87 -39.56
CA LEU A 7 26.40 -0.05 -39.38
C LEU A 7 25.41 0.59 -38.40
N ILE A 8 24.31 1.14 -38.91
CA ILE A 8 23.21 1.65 -38.08
C ILE A 8 22.46 0.44 -37.52
N LEU A 9 22.73 0.11 -36.26
CA LEU A 9 21.95 -0.86 -35.49
C LEU A 9 20.59 -0.23 -35.16
N ALA A 10 19.58 -0.57 -35.94
CA ALA A 10 18.18 -0.28 -35.61
C ALA A 10 17.80 -1.08 -34.36
N PHE A 11 17.90 -0.45 -33.19
CA PHE A 11 17.37 -0.99 -31.95
C PHE A 11 15.83 -0.91 -32.03
N PRO A 12 15.09 -2.02 -32.02
CA PRO A 12 13.64 -1.94 -31.98
C PRO A 12 13.25 -1.36 -30.63
N VAL A 13 12.66 -0.15 -30.65
CA VAL A 13 11.95 0.41 -29.51
C VAL A 13 10.74 -0.51 -29.28
N LEU A 14 10.94 -1.52 -28.44
CA LEU A 14 9.85 -2.30 -27.88
C LEU A 14 9.07 -1.34 -26.99
N PHE A 15 7.95 -0.84 -27.52
CA PHE A 15 6.88 -0.23 -26.74
C PHE A 15 6.34 -1.30 -25.79
N GLY A 16 6.99 -1.43 -24.64
CA GLY A 16 6.46 -2.18 -23.51
C GLY A 16 5.17 -1.50 -23.08
N SER A 17 4.09 -2.27 -22.99
CA SER A 17 2.84 -1.83 -22.40
C SER A 17 3.14 -1.28 -21.01
N GLU A 18 2.84 0.00 -20.77
CA GLU A 18 2.88 0.57 -19.44
C GLU A 18 1.82 -0.15 -18.59
N VAL A 19 2.25 -1.20 -17.88
CA VAL A 19 1.48 -1.69 -16.74
C VAL A 19 1.41 -0.51 -15.79
N PRO A 20 0.22 0.01 -15.45
CA PRO A 20 0.12 1.15 -14.55
C PRO A 20 0.83 0.75 -13.26
N ALA A 21 1.94 1.43 -12.98
CA ALA A 21 2.66 1.24 -11.73
C ALA A 21 1.72 1.69 -10.62
N GLN A 22 1.14 0.72 -9.91
CA GLN A 22 0.36 1.03 -8.71
C GLN A 22 1.30 1.70 -7.72
N ASN A 23 1.00 2.94 -7.35
CA ASN A 23 1.73 3.68 -6.32
C ASN A 23 1.46 3.01 -4.98
N ILE A 24 2.28 2.01 -4.64
CA ILE A 24 2.26 1.33 -3.35
C ILE A 24 2.74 2.32 -2.29
N SER A 25 1.85 2.74 -1.39
CA SER A 25 2.22 3.64 -0.30
C SER A 25 2.98 2.91 0.81
N LEU A 26 3.71 3.66 1.64
CA LEU A 26 4.32 3.12 2.86
C LEU A 26 3.24 2.57 3.82
N GLN A 27 2.10 3.26 3.91
CA GLN A 27 0.95 2.83 4.70
C GLN A 27 0.47 1.42 4.27
N ASP A 28 0.34 1.16 2.97
CA ASP A 28 -0.11 -0.16 2.49
C ASP A 28 0.87 -1.28 2.88
N ARG A 29 2.17 -0.98 2.91
CA ARG A 29 3.21 -1.93 3.36
C ARG A 29 3.11 -2.20 4.86
N ILE A 30 2.92 -1.17 5.67
CA ILE A 30 2.74 -1.30 7.13
C ILE A 30 1.48 -2.13 7.42
N ILE A 31 0.36 -1.85 6.74
CA ILE A 31 -0.88 -2.63 6.85
C ILE A 31 -0.63 -4.09 6.49
N ALA A 32 0.03 -4.38 5.37
CA ALA A 32 0.31 -5.75 4.93
C ALA A 32 1.18 -6.53 5.93
N GLU A 33 2.23 -5.92 6.49
CA GLU A 33 3.05 -6.53 7.55
C GLU A 33 2.21 -6.84 8.79
N HIS A 34 1.28 -5.97 9.16
CA HIS A 34 0.42 -6.20 10.31
C HIS A 34 -0.65 -7.27 10.07
N ILE A 35 -1.22 -7.36 8.86
CA ILE A 35 -2.08 -8.48 8.45
C ILE A 35 -1.33 -9.81 8.61
N TYR A 36 -0.08 -9.88 8.14
CA TYR A 36 0.78 -11.05 8.32
C TYR A 36 1.01 -11.34 9.81
N ASN A 37 1.40 -10.32 10.59
CA ASN A 37 1.69 -10.48 12.02
C ASN A 37 0.47 -10.92 12.82
N PHE A 38 -0.73 -10.43 12.54
CA PHE A 38 -1.95 -10.87 13.23
C PHE A 38 -2.19 -12.38 13.05
N GLY A 39 -1.87 -12.93 11.88
CA GLY A 39 -1.88 -14.38 11.65
C GLY A 39 -0.95 -15.16 12.60
N ILE A 40 0.17 -14.58 13.02
CA ILE A 40 1.13 -15.20 13.96
C ILE A 40 0.48 -15.33 15.35
N TYR A 41 -0.26 -14.33 15.79
CA TYR A 41 -0.76 -14.22 17.17
C TYR A 41 -2.19 -14.72 17.37
N VAL A 42 -2.89 -15.07 16.29
CA VAL A 42 -4.17 -15.80 16.35
C VAL A 42 -3.91 -17.30 16.17
N ASN A 43 -4.66 -18.12 16.90
CA ASN A 43 -4.58 -19.57 16.85
C ASN A 43 -5.94 -20.17 16.49
N TRP A 44 -6.00 -20.82 15.34
CA TRP A 44 -7.13 -21.60 14.87
C TRP A 44 -7.06 -22.97 15.53
N LYS A 45 -7.78 -23.16 16.65
CA LYS A 45 -7.77 -24.43 17.38
C LYS A 45 -8.27 -25.56 16.48
N LYS A 46 -7.64 -26.73 16.55
CA LYS A 46 -8.23 -28.02 16.17
C LYS A 46 -9.36 -28.38 17.14
N SER A 47 -10.46 -27.64 17.15
CA SER A 47 -11.66 -28.11 17.84
C SER A 47 -12.20 -29.34 17.11
N LYS A 48 -12.93 -30.23 17.80
CA LYS A 48 -13.71 -31.32 17.18
C LYS A 48 -14.67 -30.68 16.16
N GLY A 49 -14.30 -30.67 14.87
CA GLY A 49 -15.01 -29.93 13.82
C GLY A 49 -14.13 -29.07 12.90
N LEU A 50 -12.83 -28.91 13.20
CA LEU A 50 -11.89 -28.27 12.26
C LEU A 50 -11.39 -29.22 11.17
N GLY A 51 -11.74 -30.51 11.22
CA GLY A 51 -11.27 -31.53 10.27
C GLY A 51 -11.55 -31.15 8.83
N ASP A 52 -12.72 -30.55 8.58
CA ASP A 52 -13.14 -30.12 7.24
C ASP A 52 -12.43 -28.83 6.76
N PHE A 53 -11.75 -28.12 7.67
CA PHE A 53 -11.03 -26.86 7.39
C PHE A 53 -9.51 -27.01 7.49
N GLU A 54 -8.99 -28.23 7.60
CA GLU A 54 -7.55 -28.49 7.59
C GLU A 54 -7.02 -28.34 6.16
N THR A 55 -6.17 -27.33 5.95
CA THR A 55 -5.55 -27.04 4.65
C THR A 55 -4.05 -27.30 4.69
N ASP A 56 -3.45 -27.67 3.56
CA ASP A 56 -2.00 -27.79 3.39
C ASP A 56 -1.29 -26.42 3.41
N LYS A 57 -1.98 -25.37 2.96
CA LYS A 57 -1.50 -23.98 2.92
C LYS A 57 -2.19 -23.09 3.96
N PHE A 58 -1.51 -22.04 4.41
CA PHE A 58 -2.14 -20.95 5.15
C PHE A 58 -2.67 -19.91 4.15
N ARG A 59 -3.97 -19.69 4.09
CA ARG A 59 -4.59 -18.82 3.10
C ARG A 59 -4.89 -17.44 3.69
N ILE A 60 -4.49 -16.40 2.96
CA ILE A 60 -4.84 -15.01 3.23
C ILE A 60 -5.70 -14.52 2.05
N GLY A 61 -6.96 -14.24 2.31
CA GLY A 61 -7.90 -13.64 1.36
C GLY A 61 -7.79 -12.12 1.36
N VAL A 62 -7.89 -11.51 0.18
CA VAL A 62 -8.02 -10.06 -0.02
C VAL A 62 -9.32 -9.82 -0.80
N PHE A 63 -10.27 -9.15 -0.16
CA PHE A 63 -11.55 -8.76 -0.75
C PHE A 63 -11.53 -7.28 -1.12
N SER A 64 -11.33 -6.97 -2.41
CA SER A 64 -11.20 -5.59 -2.92
C SER A 64 -11.31 -5.52 -4.46
N SER A 65 -11.89 -4.45 -5.00
CA SER A 65 -11.75 -4.09 -6.43
C SER A 65 -10.35 -3.63 -6.79
N ASP A 66 -9.63 -3.05 -5.85
CA ASP A 66 -8.23 -2.72 -6.04
C ASP A 66 -7.36 -3.98 -5.92
N THR A 67 -6.19 -3.96 -6.57
CA THR A 67 -5.26 -5.11 -6.62
C THR A 67 -4.00 -4.88 -5.79
N THR A 68 -3.82 -3.68 -5.25
CA THR A 68 -2.58 -3.22 -4.59
C THR A 68 -2.28 -4.09 -3.37
N MET A 69 -3.23 -4.24 -2.45
CA MET A 69 -3.02 -5.06 -1.24
C MET A 69 -2.78 -6.54 -1.57
N TYR A 70 -3.46 -7.08 -2.60
CA TYR A 70 -3.22 -8.44 -3.08
C TYR A 70 -1.77 -8.63 -3.53
N TYR A 71 -1.24 -7.71 -4.35
CA TYR A 71 0.14 -7.80 -4.83
C TYR A 71 1.17 -7.60 -3.72
N ILE A 72 0.92 -6.68 -2.78
CA ILE A 72 1.80 -6.45 -1.64
C ILE A 72 1.88 -7.71 -0.77
N LEU A 73 0.74 -8.26 -0.36
CA LEU A 73 0.70 -9.49 0.44
C LEU A 73 1.30 -10.68 -0.31
N SER A 74 1.05 -10.82 -1.61
CA SER A 74 1.62 -11.89 -2.43
C SER A 74 3.14 -11.83 -2.48
N ARG A 75 3.71 -10.63 -2.64
CA ARG A 75 5.16 -10.42 -2.61
C ARG A 75 5.74 -10.63 -1.22
N LEU A 76 5.10 -10.06 -0.21
CA LEU A 76 5.49 -10.16 1.19
C LEU A 76 5.56 -11.61 1.66
N CYS A 77 4.56 -12.41 1.28
CA CYS A 77 4.38 -13.77 1.77
C CYS A 77 5.07 -14.84 0.90
N LYS A 78 5.64 -14.48 -0.27
CA LYS A 78 6.17 -15.43 -1.27
C LYS A 78 7.10 -16.50 -0.69
N TRP A 79 7.96 -16.11 0.24
CA TRP A 79 8.96 -16.98 0.88
C TRP A 79 8.74 -17.14 2.38
N ARG A 80 7.65 -16.58 2.91
CA ARG A 80 7.31 -16.67 4.32
C ARG A 80 6.41 -17.87 4.57
N MET A 81 6.48 -18.37 5.79
CA MET A 81 5.58 -19.40 6.29
C MET A 81 4.79 -18.84 7.46
N LEU A 82 3.62 -19.42 7.69
CA LEU A 82 2.81 -19.10 8.86
C LEU A 82 2.16 -20.39 9.37
N LYS A 83 2.32 -20.65 10.68
CA LYS A 83 1.93 -21.90 11.33
C LYS A 83 2.46 -23.15 10.60
N TRP A 84 3.73 -23.10 10.18
CA TRP A 84 4.42 -24.18 9.46
C TRP A 84 3.83 -24.54 8.09
N LYS A 85 3.00 -23.66 7.52
CA LYS A 85 2.41 -23.83 6.19
C LYS A 85 2.91 -22.74 5.25
N LYS A 86 3.06 -23.06 3.96
CA LYS A 86 3.27 -22.05 2.91
C LYS A 86 2.05 -21.15 2.84
N ILE A 87 2.28 -19.87 2.57
CA ILE A 87 1.20 -18.88 2.50
C ILE A 87 0.69 -18.79 1.07
N GLU A 88 -0.62 -18.87 0.90
CA GLU A 88 -1.32 -18.65 -0.37
C GLU A 88 -2.20 -17.40 -0.24
N VAL A 89 -1.93 -16.39 -1.06
CA VAL A 89 -2.73 -15.16 -1.09
C VAL A 89 -3.77 -15.31 -2.19
N ILE A 90 -5.04 -15.07 -1.85
CA ILE A 90 -6.19 -15.27 -2.75
C ILE A 90 -6.95 -13.95 -2.83
N ARG A 91 -7.36 -13.58 -4.03
CA ARG A 91 -8.18 -12.39 -4.24
C ARG A 91 -9.64 -12.78 -4.45
N PHE A 92 -10.54 -11.97 -3.89
CA PHE A 92 -11.98 -12.05 -4.05
C PHE A 92 -12.51 -10.66 -4.42
N THR A 93 -13.54 -10.60 -5.26
CA THR A 93 -14.18 -9.33 -5.65
C THR A 93 -15.67 -9.29 -5.33
N VAL A 94 -16.31 -10.47 -5.21
CA VAL A 94 -17.73 -10.65 -4.88
C VAL A 94 -17.92 -11.72 -3.80
N PRO A 95 -18.94 -11.61 -2.91
CA PRO A 95 -19.09 -12.52 -1.77
C PRO A 95 -19.37 -13.97 -2.16
N GLY A 96 -20.02 -14.20 -3.30
CA GLY A 96 -20.30 -15.55 -3.82
C GLY A 96 -19.05 -16.37 -4.18
N GLU A 97 -17.89 -15.74 -4.36
CA GLU A 97 -16.61 -16.41 -4.62
C GLU A 97 -15.84 -16.76 -3.35
N LEU A 98 -16.29 -16.27 -2.19
CA LEU A 98 -15.61 -16.51 -0.92
C LEU A 98 -15.51 -18.00 -0.66
N LYS A 99 -14.31 -18.40 -0.30
CA LYS A 99 -13.98 -19.74 0.21
C LYS A 99 -13.21 -19.60 1.50
N TYR A 100 -13.15 -20.68 2.26
CA TYR A 100 -12.45 -20.64 3.53
C TYR A 100 -10.98 -20.23 3.37
N VAL A 101 -10.63 -19.17 4.09
CA VAL A 101 -9.28 -18.66 4.31
C VAL A 101 -9.10 -18.38 5.80
N GLN A 102 -7.89 -18.52 6.31
CA GLN A 102 -7.61 -18.29 7.72
C GLN A 102 -7.72 -16.80 8.05
N VAL A 103 -7.21 -15.93 7.18
CA VAL A 103 -7.30 -14.48 7.32
C VAL A 103 -8.01 -13.91 6.11
N LEU A 104 -9.01 -13.05 6.30
CA LEU A 104 -9.66 -12.31 5.23
C LEU A 104 -9.53 -10.82 5.51
N TYR A 105 -8.83 -10.11 4.64
CA TYR A 105 -8.76 -8.66 4.63
C TYR A 105 -9.82 -8.09 3.67
N VAL A 106 -10.61 -7.11 4.13
CA VAL A 106 -11.56 -6.35 3.32
C VAL A 106 -11.06 -4.93 3.16
N GLY A 107 -10.83 -4.52 1.91
CA GLY A 107 -10.36 -3.18 1.58
C GLY A 107 -11.43 -2.11 1.83
N ARG A 108 -10.97 -0.86 2.02
CA ARG A 108 -11.85 0.31 2.23
C ARG A 108 -12.87 0.51 1.10
N ASP A 109 -12.50 0.13 -0.12
CA ASP A 109 -13.33 0.17 -1.32
C ASP A 109 -14.47 -0.87 -1.33
N ARG A 110 -14.55 -1.70 -0.27
CA ARG A 110 -15.59 -2.72 -0.06
C ARG A 110 -16.23 -2.64 1.33
N LYS A 111 -16.08 -1.51 2.02
CA LYS A 111 -16.64 -1.29 3.37
C LYS A 111 -18.16 -1.55 3.46
N ASP A 112 -18.91 -1.30 2.38
CA ASP A 112 -20.37 -1.44 2.37
C ASP A 112 -20.82 -2.91 2.25
N MET A 113 -19.90 -3.81 1.89
CA MET A 113 -20.16 -5.25 1.76
C MET A 113 -19.75 -6.05 3.00
N VAL A 114 -19.23 -5.40 4.05
CA VAL A 114 -18.70 -6.08 5.24
C VAL A 114 -19.75 -6.95 5.92
N SER A 115 -21.01 -6.51 5.97
CA SER A 115 -22.11 -7.31 6.54
C SER A 115 -22.38 -8.58 5.72
N GLU A 116 -22.37 -8.49 4.39
CA GLU A 116 -22.59 -9.63 3.50
C GLU A 116 -21.41 -10.61 3.57
N ILE A 117 -20.19 -10.09 3.61
CA ILE A 117 -18.95 -10.87 3.77
C ILE A 117 -18.95 -11.59 5.11
N ASP A 118 -19.27 -10.91 6.21
CA ASP A 118 -19.38 -11.49 7.56
C ASP A 118 -20.40 -12.64 7.58
N GLN A 119 -21.55 -12.46 6.93
CA GLN A 119 -22.57 -13.49 6.82
C GLN A 119 -22.08 -14.70 6.00
N ALA A 120 -21.39 -14.47 4.88
CA ALA A 120 -20.86 -15.53 4.02
C ALA A 120 -19.82 -16.41 4.75
N ILE A 121 -18.99 -15.80 5.59
CA ILE A 121 -17.90 -16.50 6.32
C ILE A 121 -18.30 -16.91 7.75
N ARG A 122 -19.54 -16.69 8.18
CA ARG A 122 -19.96 -16.80 9.61
C ARG A 122 -19.65 -18.16 10.26
N ASN A 123 -19.66 -19.22 9.47
CA ASN A 123 -19.43 -20.59 9.91
C ASN A 123 -17.96 -21.02 9.81
N TRP A 124 -17.10 -20.13 9.30
CA TRP A 124 -15.69 -20.39 9.14
C TRP A 124 -14.90 -19.74 10.27
N PRO A 125 -13.86 -20.42 10.78
CA PRO A 125 -12.91 -19.78 11.68
C PRO A 125 -12.00 -18.87 10.84
N THR A 126 -12.53 -17.79 10.28
CA THR A 126 -11.78 -16.80 9.50
C THR A 126 -11.59 -15.56 10.35
N LEU A 127 -10.35 -15.08 10.45
CA LEU A 127 -10.04 -13.78 11.06
C LEU A 127 -10.42 -12.67 10.07
N LEU A 128 -11.48 -11.93 10.39
CA LEU A 128 -11.97 -10.84 9.55
C LEU A 128 -11.27 -9.52 9.92
N ILE A 129 -10.45 -9.03 8.99
CA ILE A 129 -9.71 -7.77 9.09
C ILE A 129 -10.31 -6.79 8.10
N THR A 130 -10.52 -5.54 8.51
CA THR A 130 -11.08 -4.49 7.65
C THR A 130 -10.23 -3.22 7.67
N ASP A 131 -10.33 -2.41 6.62
CA ASP A 131 -9.79 -1.04 6.59
C ASP A 131 -10.92 -0.02 6.55
N SER A 132 -10.96 0.84 7.56
CA SER A 132 -11.85 1.99 7.70
C SER A 132 -13.34 1.64 7.65
N CYS A 133 -13.71 0.51 8.26
CA CYS A 133 -15.08 0.06 8.35
C CYS A 133 -15.67 0.44 9.71
N TYR A 134 -16.80 1.16 9.70
CA TYR A 134 -17.47 1.65 10.91
C TYR A 134 -18.81 0.95 11.10
N ASN A 135 -19.27 0.86 12.36
CA ASN A 135 -20.59 0.35 12.72
C ASN A 135 -20.86 -1.13 12.39
N TYR A 136 -19.81 -1.94 12.24
CA TYR A 136 -19.95 -3.39 12.02
C TYR A 136 -19.58 -4.16 13.30
N PRO A 137 -20.57 -4.66 14.06
CA PRO A 137 -20.33 -5.24 15.39
C PRO A 137 -19.55 -6.56 15.35
N ASN A 138 -19.46 -7.22 14.20
CA ASN A 138 -18.81 -8.54 14.03
C ASN A 138 -17.38 -8.46 13.47
N VAL A 139 -16.89 -7.26 13.14
CA VAL A 139 -15.49 -7.08 12.71
C VAL A 139 -14.54 -7.44 13.85
N MET A 140 -13.47 -8.15 13.53
CA MET A 140 -12.51 -8.63 14.53
C MET A 140 -11.33 -7.70 14.67
N ILE A 141 -10.76 -7.24 13.55
CA ILE A 141 -9.69 -6.26 13.54
C ILE A 141 -10.03 -5.19 12.51
N ASN A 142 -10.00 -3.92 12.90
CA ASN A 142 -10.25 -2.81 12.00
C ASN A 142 -9.08 -1.83 12.04
N PHE A 143 -8.48 -1.55 10.88
CA PHE A 143 -7.60 -0.42 10.71
C PHE A 143 -8.42 0.86 10.54
N PHE A 144 -7.96 1.97 11.09
CA PHE A 144 -8.63 3.26 10.99
C PHE A 144 -7.82 4.24 10.13
N PRO A 145 -8.48 5.25 9.55
CA PRO A 145 -7.80 6.27 8.77
C PRO A 145 -6.98 7.22 9.66
N ARG A 146 -6.12 8.03 9.02
CA ARG A 146 -5.21 9.00 9.64
C ARG A 146 -5.83 9.81 10.79
N ASN A 147 -7.06 10.29 10.62
CA ASN A 147 -7.69 11.21 11.56
C ASN A 147 -8.34 10.54 12.79
N ALA A 148 -8.31 9.22 12.89
CA ALA A 148 -8.84 8.52 14.05
C ALA A 148 -7.86 8.55 15.24
N LEU A 149 -8.40 8.64 16.46
CA LEU A 149 -7.64 8.60 17.72
C LEU A 149 -6.89 7.27 17.91
N LYS A 150 -7.47 6.18 17.40
CA LYS A 150 -6.92 4.82 17.45
C LYS A 150 -6.61 4.38 16.02
N LYS A 151 -5.47 3.73 15.76
CA LYS A 151 -5.14 3.29 14.37
C LYS A 151 -5.58 1.87 14.10
N VAL A 152 -5.69 1.04 15.12
CA VAL A 152 -6.21 -0.32 14.99
C VAL A 152 -7.07 -0.70 16.17
N GLU A 153 -8.21 -1.32 15.91
CA GLU A 153 -9.04 -1.93 16.93
C GLU A 153 -9.06 -3.44 16.81
N ILE A 154 -9.00 -4.10 17.97
CA ILE A 154 -9.14 -5.55 18.08
C ILE A 154 -10.36 -5.84 18.96
N ASN A 155 -11.33 -6.54 18.40
CA ASN A 155 -12.44 -7.14 19.13
C ASN A 155 -12.15 -8.61 19.43
N LYS A 156 -11.52 -8.86 20.58
CA LYS A 156 -11.18 -10.21 21.05
C LYS A 156 -12.41 -11.11 21.15
N GLN A 157 -13.55 -10.58 21.59
CA GLN A 157 -14.78 -11.37 21.74
C GLN A 157 -15.25 -11.93 20.40
N ASN A 158 -15.18 -11.13 19.32
CA ASN A 158 -15.54 -11.60 17.99
C ASN A 158 -14.59 -12.69 17.47
N ILE A 159 -13.29 -12.55 17.72
CA ILE A 159 -12.29 -13.57 17.36
C ILE A 159 -12.60 -14.89 18.08
N GLU A 160 -12.86 -14.83 19.39
CA GLU A 160 -13.14 -16.01 20.21
C GLU A 160 -14.49 -16.65 19.89
N LYS A 161 -15.52 -15.85 19.55
CA LYS A 161 -16.82 -16.34 19.06
C LYS A 161 -16.70 -17.20 17.81
N ARG A 162 -15.70 -16.95 16.94
CA ARG A 162 -15.40 -17.78 15.76
C ARG A 162 -14.43 -18.94 16.05
N GLY A 163 -14.29 -19.34 17.32
CA GLY A 163 -13.52 -20.53 17.73
C GLY A 163 -12.00 -20.36 17.68
N MET A 164 -11.50 -19.15 17.42
CA MET A 164 -10.07 -18.84 17.44
C MET A 164 -9.62 -18.44 18.86
N LYS A 165 -8.31 -18.53 19.11
CA LYS A 165 -7.67 -18.04 20.34
C LYS A 165 -6.74 -16.87 20.04
N VAL A 166 -6.79 -15.85 20.88
CA VAL A 166 -5.93 -14.66 20.78
C VAL A 166 -4.76 -14.79 21.76
N SER A 167 -3.53 -14.67 21.25
CA SER A 167 -2.35 -14.48 22.09
C SER A 167 -2.36 -13.07 22.70
N PRO A 168 -1.98 -12.90 23.99
CA PRO A 168 -1.82 -11.57 24.58
C PRO A 168 -0.88 -10.64 23.78
N LEU A 169 0.12 -11.21 23.10
CA LEU A 169 1.06 -10.46 22.25
C LEU A 169 0.40 -9.79 21.03
N LEU A 170 -0.82 -10.19 20.65
CA LEU A 170 -1.57 -9.52 19.59
C LEU A 170 -1.79 -8.03 19.92
N PHE A 171 -2.05 -7.71 21.19
CA PHE A 171 -2.24 -6.32 21.64
C PHE A 171 -0.94 -5.52 21.62
N THR A 172 0.20 -6.17 21.90
CA THR A 172 1.54 -5.56 21.75
C THR A 172 1.80 -5.18 20.30
N ILE A 173 1.45 -6.06 19.35
CA ILE A 173 1.61 -5.75 17.92
C ILE A 173 0.63 -4.67 17.44
N ALA A 174 -0.59 -4.65 17.96
CA ALA A 174 -1.50 -3.54 17.68
C ALA A 174 -0.96 -2.19 18.17
N LYS A 175 -0.33 -2.15 19.35
CA LYS A 175 0.36 -0.95 19.82
C LYS A 175 1.53 -0.58 18.91
N LYS A 176 2.33 -1.55 18.50
CA LYS A 176 3.43 -1.32 17.55
C LYS A 176 2.93 -0.75 16.22
N TYR A 177 1.77 -1.17 15.72
CA TYR A 177 1.16 -0.56 14.52
C TYR A 177 0.94 0.94 14.67
N GLU A 178 0.48 1.37 15.85
CA GLU A 178 0.26 2.79 16.15
C GLU A 178 1.59 3.54 16.18
N GLU A 179 2.63 2.96 16.78
CA GLU A 179 3.99 3.51 16.80
C GLU A 179 4.60 3.61 15.38
N ASP A 180 4.48 2.56 14.56
CA ASP A 180 4.96 2.53 13.16
C ASP A 180 4.23 3.60 12.31
N TRP A 181 2.94 3.84 12.59
CA TRP A 181 2.16 4.91 11.97
C TRP A 181 2.60 6.30 12.37
N GLU A 182 2.84 6.52 13.66
CA GLU A 182 3.32 7.80 14.19
C GLU A 182 4.70 8.16 13.62
N LEU A 183 5.58 7.16 13.47
CA LEU A 183 6.87 7.33 12.83
C LEU A 183 6.73 7.70 11.35
N MET A 184 5.95 6.94 10.57
CA MET A 184 5.66 7.26 9.16
C MET A 184 5.10 8.68 9.01
N PHE A 185 4.21 9.08 9.91
CA PHE A 185 3.59 10.39 9.86
C PHE A 185 4.60 11.50 10.12
N ARG A 186 5.47 11.33 11.11
CA ARG A 186 6.56 12.26 11.40
C ARG A 186 7.51 12.42 10.21
N GLU A 187 7.94 11.30 9.62
CA GLU A 187 8.81 11.30 8.45
C GLU A 187 8.16 12.01 7.25
N SER A 188 6.85 11.84 7.07
CA SER A 188 6.10 12.53 6.02
C SER A 188 6.02 14.04 6.24
N GLU A 189 5.81 14.51 7.47
CA GLU A 189 5.79 15.95 7.77
C GLU A 189 7.19 16.57 7.61
N GLU A 190 8.24 15.88 8.06
CA GLU A 190 9.63 16.30 7.85
C GLU A 190 9.98 16.40 6.35
N GLN A 191 9.56 15.43 5.55
CA GLN A 191 9.74 15.46 4.09
C GLN A 191 8.99 16.62 3.44
N LEU A 192 7.75 16.90 3.88
CA LEU A 192 6.96 18.01 3.37
C LEU A 192 7.60 19.37 3.68
N ASP A 193 8.18 19.54 4.86
CA ASP A 193 8.87 20.78 5.21
C ASP A 193 10.15 20.98 4.40
N LEU A 194 10.94 19.92 4.22
CA LEU A 194 12.09 19.94 3.31
C LEU A 194 11.69 20.25 1.87
N GLU A 195 10.58 19.68 1.39
CA GLU A 195 10.07 19.94 0.04
C GLU A 195 9.63 21.40 -0.13
N LYS A 196 8.93 21.99 0.85
CA LYS A 196 8.59 23.41 0.85
C LYS A 196 9.83 24.30 0.81
N GLU A 197 10.85 23.99 1.61
CA GLU A 197 12.11 24.75 1.60
C GLU A 197 12.81 24.67 0.24
N MET A 198 12.87 23.49 -0.36
CA MET A 198 13.42 23.30 -1.71
C MET A 198 12.65 24.09 -2.77
N VAL A 199 11.32 24.09 -2.72
CA VAL A 199 10.47 24.86 -3.64
C VAL A 199 10.70 26.36 -3.49
N LEU A 200 10.81 26.86 -2.26
CA LEU A 200 11.13 28.28 -2.01
C LEU A 200 12.52 28.66 -2.55
N MET A 201 13.50 27.79 -2.41
CA MET A 201 14.84 28.00 -2.97
C MET A 201 14.79 28.00 -4.50
N GLN A 202 14.06 27.06 -5.11
CA GLN A 202 13.87 27.00 -6.56
C GLN A 202 13.19 28.27 -7.09
N GLN A 203 12.20 28.81 -6.39
CA GLN A 203 11.55 30.07 -6.78
C GLN A 203 12.54 31.25 -6.77
N LYS A 204 13.38 31.36 -5.73
CA LYS A 204 14.42 32.41 -5.67
C LYS A 204 15.41 32.30 -6.83
N ILE A 205 15.85 31.07 -7.13
CA ILE A 205 16.75 30.80 -8.26
C ILE A 205 16.07 31.16 -9.59
N LEU A 206 14.79 30.81 -9.76
CA LEU A 206 14.02 31.14 -10.96
C LEU A 206 13.93 32.66 -11.14
N ASP A 207 13.59 33.40 -10.08
CA ASP A 207 13.50 34.86 -10.13
C ASP A 207 14.85 35.50 -10.49
N GLU A 208 15.95 34.98 -9.95
CA GLU A 208 17.30 35.43 -10.28
C GLU A 208 17.66 35.14 -11.74
N LYS A 209 17.34 33.94 -12.24
CA LYS A 209 17.54 33.57 -13.65
C LYS A 209 16.69 34.40 -14.59
N SER A 210 15.45 34.72 -14.24
CA SER A 210 14.59 35.61 -15.02
C SER A 210 15.15 37.03 -15.10
N ARG A 211 15.75 37.56 -14.01
CA ARG A 211 16.46 38.85 -14.04
C ARG A 211 17.69 38.78 -14.95
N GLU A 212 18.47 37.70 -14.88
CA GLU A 212 19.65 37.49 -15.73
C GLU A 212 19.28 37.45 -17.22
N ILE A 213 18.21 36.74 -17.58
CA ILE A 213 17.68 36.67 -18.95
C ILE A 213 17.28 38.07 -19.43
N LYS A 214 16.53 38.82 -18.62
CA LYS A 214 16.09 40.17 -18.98
C LYS A 214 17.28 41.12 -19.22
N MET A 215 18.32 41.04 -18.39
CA MET A 215 19.54 41.82 -18.59
C MET A 215 20.26 41.45 -19.89
N LYS A 216 20.33 40.15 -20.21
CA LYS A 216 20.92 39.66 -21.46
C LYS A 216 20.10 40.09 -22.68
N GLU A 217 18.77 40.06 -22.61
CA GLU A 217 17.88 40.56 -23.68
C GLU A 217 18.11 42.05 -23.96
N ILE A 218 18.20 42.87 -22.91
CA ILE A 218 18.52 44.31 -23.04
C ILE A 218 19.89 44.51 -23.69
N GLN A 219 20.89 43.73 -23.28
CA GLN A 219 22.24 43.83 -23.81
C GLN A 219 22.31 43.42 -25.30
N ILE A 220 21.63 42.34 -25.68
CA ILE A 220 21.51 41.89 -27.08
C ILE A 220 20.81 42.95 -27.92
N SER A 221 19.71 43.53 -27.43
CA SER A 221 18.98 44.58 -28.14
C SER A 221 19.85 45.82 -28.40
N GLY A 222 20.62 46.26 -27.40
CA GLY A 222 21.54 47.39 -27.56
C GLY A 222 22.64 47.09 -28.58
N LEU A 223 23.27 45.91 -28.50
CA LEU A 223 24.27 45.47 -29.49
C LEU A 223 23.71 45.42 -30.91
N SER A 224 22.48 44.93 -31.11
CA SER A 224 21.82 44.90 -32.42
C SER A 224 21.56 46.30 -32.97
N GLN A 225 21.21 47.25 -32.09
CA GLN A 225 20.96 48.64 -32.48
C GLN A 225 22.27 49.36 -32.87
N ASP A 226 23.34 49.15 -32.12
CA ASP A 226 24.68 49.69 -32.41
C ASP A 226 25.25 49.16 -33.74
N ILE A 227 24.99 47.87 -34.06
CA ILE A 227 25.38 47.28 -35.34
C ILE A 227 24.60 47.94 -36.48
N ALA A 228 23.28 48.14 -36.31
CA ALA A 228 22.44 48.79 -37.33
C ALA A 228 22.83 50.26 -37.59
N GLU A 229 23.35 50.97 -36.59
CA GLU A 229 23.86 52.34 -36.76
C GLU A 229 25.22 52.39 -37.45
N LYS A 230 26.08 51.38 -37.27
CA LYS A 230 27.40 51.30 -37.94
C LYS A 230 27.35 50.82 -39.38
N GLU A 231 26.27 50.16 -39.79
CA GLU A 231 26.06 49.69 -41.17
C GLU A 231 25.38 50.73 -42.08
N LYS A 232 25.05 51.93 -41.55
CA LYS A 232 24.59 53.10 -42.31
C LYS A 232 25.74 54.03 -42.70
#